data_AF-A0AAP7ZQK0-F1
#
_entry.id   AF-A0AAP7ZQK0-F1
#
_cell.length_a   1.000
_cell.length_b   1.000
_cell.length_c   1.000
_cell.angle_alpha   90.00
_cell.angle_beta   90.00
_cell.angle_gamma   90.00
#
_symmetry.space_group_name_H-M   'P 1'
#
loop_
_entity.id
_entity.type
_entity.pdbx_description
1 polymer ?
#
loop_
_entity_poly.entity_id
_entity_poly.type
_entity_poly.pdbx_seq_one_letter_code
_entity_poly.pdbx_strand_id
1 'polypeptide(L)'
;MKAKKSLSLKEMLALPLYEQAIEREHERHRARLKEIEHMRAALKMLDAERTAIKAAGREIYAEHISRSTFCSTLVYSPMFDHGPALLAALLRNSWKVTERGMGAYPSPTLKKGRLQLRISGVYADALEKAEELAFPDRPGNGVSL
;
A
#
# COMPACT_ATOMS: atom_id res chain seq x y z
N MET A 1 -14.35 21.91 18.61
CA MET A 1 -15.51 20.98 18.70
C MET A 1 -15.14 19.82 19.62
N LYS A 2 -15.93 19.51 20.65
CA LYS A 2 -15.69 18.34 21.50
C LYS A 2 -15.93 17.08 20.67
N ALA A 3 -15.00 16.13 20.69
CA ALA A 3 -15.17 14.86 19.99
C ALA A 3 -16.37 14.11 20.59
N LYS A 4 -17.40 13.84 19.78
CA LYS A 4 -18.56 13.03 20.16
C LYS A 4 -18.07 11.63 20.56
N LYS A 5 -18.46 11.13 21.74
CA LYS A 5 -18.07 9.80 22.23
C LYS A 5 -18.54 8.74 21.22
N SER A 6 -17.70 7.74 20.91
CA SER A 6 -18.09 6.64 20.03
C SER A 6 -19.19 5.81 20.69
N LEU A 7 -20.17 5.39 19.89
CA LEU A 7 -21.22 4.48 20.34
C LEU A 7 -20.65 3.06 20.50
N SER A 8 -21.23 2.27 21.40
CA SER A 8 -21.00 0.83 21.43
C SER A 8 -21.68 0.15 20.23
N LEU A 9 -21.25 -1.06 19.89
CA LEU A 9 -21.86 -1.84 18.81
C LEU A 9 -23.38 -2.03 19.02
N LYS A 10 -23.81 -2.27 20.26
CA LYS A 10 -25.23 -2.45 20.60
C LYS A 10 -26.03 -1.16 20.39
N GLU A 11 -25.45 -0.01 20.76
CA GLU A 11 -26.08 1.30 20.54
C GLU A 11 -26.15 1.65 19.04
N MET A 12 -25.10 1.33 18.27
CA MET A 12 -25.08 1.57 16.83
C MET A 12 -26.14 0.72 16.10
N LEU A 13 -26.26 -0.57 16.43
CA LEU A 13 -27.24 -1.46 15.80
C LEU A 13 -28.70 -1.10 16.14
N ALA A 14 -28.93 -0.31 17.18
CA ALA A 14 -30.26 0.18 17.55
C ALA A 14 -30.69 1.43 16.74
N LEU A 15 -29.77 2.08 16.01
CA LEU A 15 -30.08 3.24 15.16
C LEU A 15 -30.75 2.81 13.84
N PRO A 16 -31.52 3.68 13.16
CA PRO A 16 -31.92 3.43 11.78
C PRO A 16 -30.71 3.42 10.83
N LEU A 17 -30.86 2.79 9.66
CA LEU A 17 -29.74 2.49 8.75
C LEU A 17 -28.97 3.73 8.27
N TYR A 18 -29.66 4.85 8.06
CA TYR A 18 -29.03 6.10 7.65
C TYR A 18 -28.05 6.60 8.73
N GLU A 19 -28.51 6.65 9.98
CA GLU A 19 -27.72 7.07 11.12
C GLU A 19 -26.57 6.09 11.42
N GLN A 20 -26.79 4.78 11.22
CA GLN A 20 -25.71 3.78 11.28
C GLN A 20 -24.59 4.10 10.28
N ALA A 21 -24.94 4.44 9.04
CA ALA A 21 -23.96 4.75 8.01
C ALA A 21 -23.14 6.01 8.34
N ILE A 22 -23.81 7.05 8.84
CA ILE A 22 -23.15 8.30 9.27
C ILE A 22 -22.19 8.05 10.44
N GLU A 23 -22.62 7.33 11.48
CA GLU A 23 -21.76 7.06 12.63
C GLU A 23 -20.56 6.15 12.26
N ARG A 24 -20.76 5.16 11.37
CA ARG A 24 -19.65 4.36 10.83
C ARG A 24 -18.64 5.20 10.06
N GLU A 25 -19.09 6.16 9.28
CA GLU A 25 -18.20 7.04 8.52
C GLU A 25 -17.39 7.96 9.46
N HIS A 26 -18.01 8.47 10.53
CA HIS A 26 -17.29 9.21 11.57
C HIS A 26 -16.25 8.36 12.30
N GLU A 27 -16.56 7.09 12.59
CA GLU A 27 -15.59 6.15 13.15
C GLU A 27 -14.45 5.86 12.18
N ARG A 28 -14.75 5.60 10.91
CA ARG A 28 -13.76 5.40 9.84
C ARG A 28 -12.82 6.59 9.74
N HIS A 29 -13.35 7.82 9.73
CA HIS A 29 -12.55 9.03 9.68
C HIS A 29 -11.62 9.17 10.90
N ARG A 30 -12.14 8.94 12.11
CA ARG A 30 -11.33 8.97 13.34
C ARG A 30 -10.23 7.91 13.33
N ALA A 31 -10.54 6.69 12.90
CA ALA A 31 -9.58 5.60 12.77
C ALA A 31 -8.50 5.95 11.73
N ARG A 32 -8.90 6.52 10.59
CA ARG A 32 -7.99 6.94 9.52
C ARG A 32 -7.01 8.02 9.98
N LEU A 33 -7.46 9.02 10.74
CA LEU A 33 -6.57 10.05 11.30
C LEU A 33 -5.51 9.43 12.22
N LYS A 34 -5.91 8.51 13.11
CA LYS A 34 -4.97 7.79 13.97
C LYS A 34 -3.98 6.94 13.17
N GLU A 35 -4.45 6.27 12.13
CA GLU A 35 -3.61 5.46 11.23
C GLU A 35 -2.55 6.33 10.55
N ILE A 36 -2.93 7.48 9.98
CA ILE A 36 -2.01 8.43 9.35
C ILE A 36 -0.94 8.89 10.33
N GLU A 37 -1.32 9.18 11.58
CA GLU A 37 -0.37 9.56 12.61
C GLU A 37 0.65 8.47 12.94
N HIS A 38 0.21 7.21 13.01
CA HIS A 38 1.13 6.08 13.16
C HIS A 38 2.06 5.89 11.96
N MET A 39 1.60 6.22 10.75
CA MET A 39 2.39 6.12 9.52
C MET A 39 3.34 7.31 9.31
N ARG A 40 3.28 8.36 10.13
CA ARG A 40 3.97 9.65 9.92
C ARG A 40 5.44 9.50 9.52
N ALA A 41 6.22 8.67 10.20
CA ALA A 41 7.63 8.49 9.89
C ALA A 41 7.85 7.78 8.54
N ALA A 42 7.08 6.74 8.25
CA ALA A 42 7.16 6.01 6.99
C ALA A 42 6.69 6.86 5.81
N LEU A 43 5.64 7.68 5.98
CA LEU A 43 5.17 8.62 4.97
C LEU A 43 6.22 9.66 4.63
N LYS A 44 6.95 10.21 5.62
CA LYS A 44 8.08 11.13 5.38
C LYS A 44 9.21 10.46 4.59
N MET A 45 9.53 9.20 4.90
CA MET A 45 10.53 8.44 4.14
C MET A 45 10.08 8.18 2.70
N LEU A 46 8.80 7.88 2.49
CA LEU A 46 8.24 7.66 1.16
C LEU A 46 8.19 8.96 0.35
N ASP A 47 7.88 10.09 0.98
CA ASP A 47 7.89 11.40 0.33
C ASP A 47 9.29 11.78 -0.18
N ALA A 48 10.34 11.45 0.58
CA ALA A 48 11.73 11.63 0.13
C ALA A 48 12.07 10.81 -1.14
N GLU A 49 11.38 9.69 -1.37
CA GLU A 49 11.53 8.84 -2.56
C GLU A 49 10.64 9.29 -3.73
N ARG A 50 9.67 10.17 -3.48
CA ARG A 50 8.63 10.56 -4.45
C ARG A 50 9.22 11.16 -5.73
N THR A 51 10.27 11.97 -5.62
CA THR A 51 10.97 12.55 -6.78
C THR A 51 11.59 11.49 -7.67
N ALA A 52 12.22 10.47 -7.09
CA ALA A 52 12.85 9.39 -7.85
C ALA A 52 11.81 8.47 -8.51
N ILE A 53 10.69 8.22 -7.83
CA ILE A 53 9.56 7.46 -8.39
C ILE A 53 8.92 8.23 -9.56
N LYS A 54 8.77 9.56 -9.42
CA LYS A 54 8.27 10.43 -10.50
C LYS A 54 9.22 10.49 -11.70
N ALA A 55 10.53 10.57 -11.46
CA ALA A 55 11.53 10.51 -12.54
C ALA A 55 11.47 9.18 -13.31
N ALA A 56 11.03 8.10 -12.66
CA ALA A 56 10.76 6.81 -13.31
C ALA A 56 9.38 6.73 -14.00
N GLY A 57 8.68 7.86 -14.16
CA GLY A 57 7.39 7.97 -14.85
C GLY A 57 6.21 7.44 -14.05
N ARG A 58 6.31 7.35 -12.72
CA ARG A 58 5.26 6.83 -11.83
C ARG A 58 4.90 7.82 -10.74
N GLU A 59 3.65 7.82 -10.31
CA GLU A 59 3.20 8.63 -9.18
C GLU A 59 2.57 7.74 -8.10
N ILE A 60 2.74 8.16 -6.85
CA ILE A 60 2.12 7.55 -5.68
C ILE A 60 1.23 8.60 -5.03
N TYR A 61 -0.01 8.24 -4.75
CA TYR A 61 -1.01 9.10 -4.12
C TYR A 61 -1.30 8.64 -2.68
N ALA A 62 -1.37 9.59 -1.75
CA ALA A 62 -1.58 9.30 -0.34
C ALA A 62 -2.94 8.63 -0.03
N GLU A 63 -3.94 8.86 -0.89
CA GLU A 63 -5.25 8.23 -0.77
C GLU A 63 -5.23 6.70 -0.93
N HIS A 64 -4.21 6.18 -1.62
CA HIS A 64 -4.01 4.74 -1.85
C HIS A 64 -3.07 4.10 -0.82
N ILE A 65 -2.59 4.87 0.17
CA ILE A 65 -1.67 4.37 1.19
C ILE A 65 -2.43 4.04 2.47
N SER A 66 -2.29 2.81 2.94
CA SER A 66 -2.71 2.37 4.27
C SER A 66 -1.55 1.73 5.02
N ARG A 67 -1.79 1.36 6.28
CA ARG A 67 -0.85 0.59 7.08
C ARG A 67 -1.25 -0.88 7.04
N SER A 68 -0.26 -1.76 6.94
CA SER A 68 -0.46 -3.16 7.30
C SER A 68 -0.96 -3.26 8.75
N THR A 69 -1.88 -4.18 9.01
CA THR A 69 -2.45 -4.41 10.35
C THR A 69 -1.40 -4.88 11.35
N PHE A 70 -0.41 -5.67 10.90
CA PHE A 70 0.53 -6.37 11.79
C PHE A 70 1.93 -5.77 11.86
N CYS A 71 2.28 -4.81 11.00
CA CYS A 71 3.64 -4.26 10.94
C CYS A 71 3.65 -2.78 10.53
N SER A 72 4.82 -2.14 10.61
CA SER A 72 5.04 -0.76 10.18
C SER A 72 5.12 -0.59 8.64
N THR A 73 4.76 -1.63 7.89
CA THR A 73 4.79 -1.63 6.42
C THR A 73 3.64 -0.81 5.87
N LEU A 74 3.98 0.13 4.97
CA LEU A 74 2.97 0.83 4.18
C LEU A 74 2.41 -0.13 3.13
N VAL A 75 1.12 -0.06 2.89
CA VAL A 75 0.45 -0.79 1.81
C VAL A 75 0.00 0.24 0.80
N TYR A 76 0.39 0.05 -0.46
CA TYR A 76 -0.08 0.84 -1.58
C TYR A 76 -1.05 0.01 -2.41
N SER A 77 -2.30 0.45 -2.42
CA SER A 77 -3.39 -0.15 -3.19
C SER A 77 -3.82 0.84 -4.27
N PRO A 78 -3.13 0.89 -5.44
CA PRO A 78 -3.56 1.75 -6.53
C PRO A 78 -4.98 1.37 -6.95
N MET A 79 -5.78 2.29 -7.50
CA MET A 79 -7.06 1.92 -8.13
C MET A 79 -6.93 1.71 -9.65
N PHE A 80 -5.88 2.23 -10.28
CA PHE A 80 -5.77 2.31 -11.74
C PHE A 80 -4.42 1.85 -12.30
N ASP A 81 -3.35 1.83 -11.50
CA ASP A 81 -2.02 1.36 -11.91
C ASP A 81 -1.58 0.18 -11.03
N HIS A 82 -2.24 -0.97 -11.23
CA HIS A 82 -1.94 -2.23 -10.53
C HIS A 82 -0.80 -3.03 -11.19
N GLY A 83 -0.06 -2.36 -12.07
CA GLY A 83 0.78 -3.03 -13.03
C GLY A 83 2.18 -3.39 -12.52
N PRO A 84 2.89 -4.20 -13.31
CA PRO A 84 4.33 -4.43 -13.20
C PRO A 84 5.18 -3.15 -13.23
N ALA A 85 4.64 -2.04 -13.75
CA ALA A 85 5.44 -0.88 -14.07
C ALA A 85 5.83 -0.01 -12.85
N LEU A 86 4.95 0.10 -11.84
CA LEU A 86 5.32 0.71 -10.57
C LEU A 86 6.36 -0.14 -9.84
N LEU A 87 6.15 -1.46 -9.80
CA LEU A 87 7.12 -2.40 -9.24
C LEU A 87 8.47 -2.28 -9.95
N ALA A 88 8.49 -2.23 -11.28
CA ALA A 88 9.72 -2.06 -12.05
C ALA A 88 10.42 -0.73 -11.76
N ALA A 89 9.66 0.37 -11.60
CA ALA A 89 10.21 1.66 -11.22
C ALA A 89 10.86 1.63 -9.81
N LEU A 90 10.22 0.95 -8.85
CA LEU A 90 10.78 0.76 -7.52
C LEU A 90 12.07 -0.09 -7.58
N LEU A 91 12.06 -1.19 -8.33
CA LEU A 91 13.22 -2.06 -8.53
C LEU A 91 14.41 -1.30 -9.15
N ARG A 92 14.17 -0.50 -10.20
CA ARG A 92 15.20 0.36 -10.81
C ARG A 92 15.72 1.42 -9.83
N ASN A 93 14.88 1.89 -8.92
CA ASN A 93 15.26 2.82 -7.84
C ASN A 93 15.83 2.11 -6.59
N SER A 94 16.47 0.95 -6.77
CA SER A 94 17.18 0.20 -5.72
C SER A 94 16.31 -0.30 -4.56
N TRP A 95 15.01 -0.42 -4.77
CA TRP A 95 14.15 -1.15 -3.83
C TRP A 95 14.35 -2.65 -4.00
N LYS A 96 14.40 -3.39 -2.89
CA LYS A 96 14.62 -4.83 -2.88
C LYS A 96 13.35 -5.57 -2.52
N VAL A 97 13.01 -6.62 -3.25
CA VAL A 97 11.93 -7.54 -2.86
C VAL A 97 12.37 -8.28 -1.59
N THR A 98 11.48 -8.29 -0.60
CA THR A 98 11.66 -9.00 0.67
C THR A 98 10.64 -10.12 0.87
N GLU A 99 9.46 -9.97 0.25
CA GLU A 99 8.42 -10.99 0.19
C GLU A 99 7.78 -10.92 -1.20
N ARG A 100 7.60 -12.04 -1.91
CA ARG A 100 6.91 -12.05 -3.22
C ARG A 100 5.38 -12.02 -3.09
N GLY A 101 4.86 -12.38 -1.91
CA GLY A 101 3.43 -12.62 -1.70
C GLY A 101 3.01 -14.01 -2.18
N MET A 102 1.80 -14.45 -1.80
CA MET A 102 1.23 -15.73 -2.22
C MET A 102 -0.25 -15.57 -2.61
N GLY A 103 -0.79 -16.56 -3.32
CA GLY A 103 -2.20 -16.61 -3.74
C GLY A 103 -2.43 -16.06 -5.15
N ALA A 104 -3.70 -15.94 -5.53
CA ALA A 104 -4.10 -15.47 -6.87
C ALA A 104 -3.74 -14.00 -7.14
N TYR A 105 -3.54 -13.22 -6.06
CA TYR A 105 -3.25 -11.79 -6.09
C TYR A 105 -2.05 -11.50 -5.17
N PRO A 106 -0.85 -12.00 -5.52
CA PRO A 106 0.33 -11.88 -4.68
C PRO A 106 0.68 -10.39 -4.50
N SER A 107 0.82 -9.97 -3.25
CA SER A 107 1.13 -8.58 -2.90
C SER A 107 2.58 -8.48 -2.41
N PRO A 108 3.55 -8.21 -3.28
CA PRO A 108 4.95 -8.22 -2.92
C PRO A 108 5.31 -7.07 -1.97
N THR A 109 6.21 -7.35 -1.03
CA THR A 109 6.77 -6.37 -0.09
C THR A 109 8.18 -5.99 -0.54
N LEU A 110 8.39 -4.71 -0.81
CA LEU A 110 9.69 -4.13 -1.17
C LEU A 110 10.25 -3.29 -0.02
N LYS A 111 11.57 -3.19 0.06
CA LYS A 111 12.28 -2.45 1.09
C LYS A 111 13.36 -1.56 0.49
N LYS A 112 13.48 -0.34 1.03
CA LYS A 112 14.61 0.58 0.80
C LYS A 112 15.04 1.20 2.13
N GLY A 113 16.25 0.88 2.58
CA GLY A 113 16.71 1.26 3.93
C GLY A 113 15.78 0.70 5.02
N ARG A 114 15.14 1.60 5.78
CA ARG A 114 14.16 1.25 6.84
C ARG A 114 12.70 1.26 6.35
N LEU A 115 12.45 1.78 5.14
CA LEU A 115 11.11 1.87 4.58
C LEU A 115 10.71 0.53 3.94
N GLN A 116 9.50 0.06 4.29
CA GLN A 116 8.88 -1.09 3.66
C GLN A 116 7.56 -0.67 3.01
N LEU A 117 7.35 -1.11 1.77
CA LEU A 117 6.16 -0.84 0.98
C LEU A 117 5.67 -2.15 0.37
N ARG A 118 4.47 -2.56 0.76
CA ARG A 118 3.74 -3.66 0.12
C ARG A 118 2.87 -3.09 -0.98
N ILE A 119 2.97 -3.65 -2.18
CA ILE A 119 2.14 -3.27 -3.32
C ILE A 119 1.03 -4.32 -3.45
N SER A 120 -0.23 -3.87 -3.38
CA SER A 120 -1.37 -4.77 -3.60
C SER A 120 -1.38 -5.24 -5.05
N GLY A 121 -1.13 -6.54 -5.26
CA GLY A 121 -1.11 -7.13 -6.59
C GLY A 121 -2.51 -7.44 -7.10
N VAL A 122 -2.70 -7.36 -8.41
CA VAL A 122 -3.94 -7.75 -9.12
C VAL A 122 -3.69 -8.84 -10.16
N TYR A 123 -2.43 -9.07 -10.51
CA TYR A 123 -2.02 -10.12 -11.43
C TYR A 123 -1.07 -11.09 -10.72
N ALA A 124 -1.25 -12.40 -10.98
CA ALA A 124 -0.41 -13.44 -10.41
C ALA A 124 1.07 -13.29 -10.79
N ASP A 125 1.35 -12.74 -11.98
CA ASP A 125 2.69 -12.58 -12.56
C ASP A 125 3.22 -11.13 -12.53
N ALA A 126 2.61 -10.27 -11.70
CA ALA A 126 2.93 -8.84 -11.70
C ALA A 126 4.40 -8.55 -11.35
N LEU A 127 4.97 -9.36 -10.45
CA LEU A 127 6.35 -9.17 -10.00
C LEU A 127 7.35 -9.69 -11.04
N GLU A 128 7.06 -10.82 -11.67
CA GLU A 128 7.87 -11.44 -12.72
C GLU A 128 8.01 -10.47 -13.90
N LYS A 129 6.88 -9.96 -14.40
CA LYS A 129 6.87 -8.92 -15.44
C LYS A 129 7.62 -7.65 -15.01
N ALA A 130 7.57 -7.31 -13.72
CA ALA A 130 8.26 -6.12 -13.23
C ALA A 130 9.77 -6.31 -13.21
N GLU A 131 10.24 -7.51 -12.88
CA GLU A 131 11.65 -7.90 -12.90
C GLU A 131 12.19 -7.87 -14.34
N GLU A 132 11.43 -8.40 -15.32
CA GLU A 132 11.77 -8.31 -16.75
C GLU A 132 11.86 -6.86 -17.24
N LEU A 133 10.90 -6.02 -16.87
CA LEU A 133 10.89 -4.59 -17.23
C LEU A 133 11.98 -3.77 -16.53
N ALA A 134 12.41 -4.20 -15.33
CA ALA A 134 13.44 -3.50 -14.57
C ALA A 134 14.85 -3.91 -15.02
N PHE A 135 15.01 -5.15 -15.47
CA PHE A 135 16.30 -5.76 -15.78
C PHE A 135 16.20 -6.59 -17.08
N PRO A 136 16.05 -5.94 -18.25
CA PRO A 136 15.86 -6.64 -19.52
C PRO A 136 17.04 -7.55 -19.91
N ASP A 137 18.24 -7.27 -19.37
CA ASP A 137 19.46 -8.05 -19.61
C ASP A 137 19.64 -9.23 -18.65
N ARG A 138 18.72 -9.42 -17.69
CA ARG A 138 18.70 -10.64 -16.87
C ARG A 138 17.91 -11.70 -17.62
N PRO A 139 18.46 -12.90 -17.87
CA PRO A 139 17.66 -13.98 -18.42
C PRO A 139 16.46 -14.18 -17.50
N GLY A 140 15.27 -14.14 -18.09
CA GLY A 140 14.03 -14.37 -17.34
C GLY A 140 14.17 -15.69 -16.60
N ASN A 141 14.15 -15.64 -15.27
CA ASN A 141 14.16 -16.83 -14.45
C ASN A 141 12.78 -17.50 -14.58
N GLY A 142 12.53 -18.11 -15.75
CA GLY A 142 11.81 -19.36 -15.79
C GLY A 142 12.60 -20.31 -14.91
N VAL A 143 12.04 -20.61 -13.74
CA VAL A 143 12.61 -21.46 -12.69
C VAL A 143 13.40 -22.63 -13.28
N SER A 144 14.63 -22.85 -12.81
CA SER A 144 15.24 -24.18 -12.78
C SER A 144 16.20 -24.30 -11.60
N LEU A 145 15.68 -25.00 -10.58
CA LEU A 145 16.28 -25.65 -9.40
C LEU A 145 17.12 -24.81 -8.42
#